data_AF-A0A3B4AEE5-F1
#
_entry.id   AF-A0A3B4AEE5-F1
#
_cell.length_a   1.000
_cell.length_b   1.000
_cell.length_c   1.000
_cell.angle_alpha   90.00
_cell.angle_beta   90.00
_cell.angle_gamma   90.00
#
_symmetry.space_group_name_H-M   'P 1'
#
loop_
_entity.id
_entity.type
_entity.pdbx_description
1 polymer ?
#
loop_
_entity_poly.entity_id
_entity_poly.type
_entity_poly.pdbx_seq_one_letter_code
_entity_poly.pdbx_strand_id
1 'polypeptide(L)'
;MIIDTTEVQDINSFSRLEFLKEVYGIIWALIPIFTLVLGITIGVLVIVWLEREISAGLQQRIGPEYAGPLGVLQALADGTKLLFKENLLPSRGDTRLFSIGPSIAIFFILFFLYPDLYRYNSCHNS
;
A
#
# COMPACT_ATOMS: atom_id res chain seq x y z
N MET A 1 -45.86 -29.51 12.19
CA MET A 1 -44.87 -29.19 11.14
C MET A 1 -44.48 -27.72 11.27
N ILE A 2 -43.83 -27.35 12.38
CA ILE A 2 -43.29 -25.99 12.65
C ILE A 2 -41.91 -26.09 13.33
N ILE A 3 -41.59 -27.25 13.94
CA ILE A 3 -40.32 -27.50 14.64
C ILE A 3 -39.11 -27.54 13.68
N ASP A 4 -39.29 -27.79 12.38
CA ASP A 4 -38.18 -27.87 11.42
C ASP A 4 -37.69 -26.50 10.94
N THR A 5 -38.57 -25.49 10.83
CA THR A 5 -38.19 -24.18 10.28
C THR A 5 -37.37 -23.32 11.24
N THR A 6 -37.52 -23.51 12.56
CA THR A 6 -36.77 -22.74 13.56
C THR A 6 -35.33 -23.23 13.71
N GLU A 7 -35.10 -24.55 13.73
CA GLU A 7 -33.73 -25.09 13.80
C GLU A 7 -32.93 -24.80 12.51
N VAL A 8 -33.57 -24.90 11.34
CA VAL A 8 -32.94 -24.52 10.06
C VAL A 8 -32.55 -23.03 10.05
N GLN A 9 -33.35 -22.17 10.68
CA GLN A 9 -33.07 -20.74 10.77
C GLN A 9 -31.91 -20.43 11.75
N ASP A 10 -31.81 -21.18 12.84
CA ASP A 10 -30.71 -21.10 13.80
C ASP A 10 -29.39 -21.58 13.19
N ILE A 11 -29.39 -22.70 12.45
CA ILE A 11 -28.21 -23.23 11.74
C ILE A 11 -27.71 -22.25 10.68
N ASN A 12 -28.62 -21.62 9.92
CA ASN A 12 -28.27 -20.58 8.95
C ASN A 12 -27.73 -19.30 9.62
N SER A 13 -28.18 -18.98 10.84
CA SER A 13 -27.66 -17.84 11.59
C SER A 13 -26.26 -18.10 12.18
N PHE A 14 -26.01 -19.32 12.65
CA PHE A 14 -24.74 -19.74 13.24
C PHE A 14 -23.64 -19.85 12.18
N SER A 15 -23.93 -20.52 11.06
CA SER A 15 -23.00 -20.60 9.91
C SER A 15 -22.67 -19.22 9.33
N ARG A 16 -23.65 -18.31 9.28
CA ARG A 16 -23.41 -16.91 8.90
C ARG A 16 -22.53 -16.16 9.90
N LEU A 17 -22.66 -16.43 11.20
CA LEU A 17 -21.83 -15.81 12.23
C LEU A 17 -20.36 -16.27 12.16
N GLU A 18 -20.13 -17.56 11.96
CA GLU A 18 -18.78 -18.10 11.75
C GLU A 18 -18.13 -17.50 10.49
N PHE A 19 -18.88 -17.43 9.39
CA PHE A 19 -18.42 -16.78 8.16
C PHE A 19 -18.07 -15.30 8.37
N LEU A 20 -18.91 -14.54 9.09
CA LEU A 20 -18.65 -13.13 9.39
C LEU A 20 -17.40 -12.95 10.27
N LYS A 21 -17.14 -13.87 11.20
CA LYS A 21 -15.95 -13.83 12.05
C LYS A 21 -14.66 -14.08 11.26
N GLU A 22 -14.68 -15.01 10.30
CA GLU A 22 -13.55 -15.22 9.40
C GLU A 22 -13.30 -14.00 8.50
N VAL A 23 -14.36 -13.45 7.90
CA VAL A 23 -14.27 -12.25 7.06
C VAL A 23 -13.73 -11.06 7.86
N TYR A 24 -14.21 -10.87 9.09
CA TYR A 24 -13.72 -9.81 9.98
C TYR A 24 -12.22 -10.00 10.32
N GLY A 25 -11.77 -11.23 10.58
CA GLY A 25 -10.37 -11.54 10.81
C GLY A 25 -9.47 -11.18 9.62
N ILE A 26 -9.91 -11.50 8.40
CA ILE A 26 -9.18 -11.17 7.17
C ILE A 26 -9.12 -9.65 6.96
N ILE A 27 -10.23 -8.95 7.14
CA ILE A 27 -10.28 -7.48 7.02
C ILE A 27 -9.33 -6.83 8.03
N TRP A 28 -9.33 -7.30 9.28
CA TRP A 28 -8.45 -6.77 10.33
C TRP A 28 -6.96 -6.99 10.03
N ALA A 29 -6.61 -8.09 9.38
CA ALA A 29 -5.24 -8.37 8.93
C ALA A 29 -4.81 -7.51 7.72
N LEU A 30 -5.75 -7.11 6.85
CA LEU A 30 -5.45 -6.30 5.66
C LEU A 30 -5.25 -4.81 5.97
N ILE A 31 -5.95 -4.27 6.98
CA ILE A 31 -5.83 -2.86 7.41
C ILE A 31 -4.39 -2.42 7.69
N PRO A 32 -3.57 -3.14 8.49
CA PRO A 32 -2.19 -2.73 8.76
C PRO A 32 -1.31 -2.78 7.51
N ILE A 33 -1.50 -3.77 6.63
CA ILE A 33 -0.77 -3.89 5.37
C ILE A 33 -1.07 -2.68 4.47
N PHE A 34 -2.35 -2.33 4.33
CA PHE A 34 -2.78 -1.21 3.51
C PHE A 34 -2.25 0.13 4.05
N THR A 35 -2.35 0.34 5.37
CA THR A 35 -1.81 1.53 6.04
C THR A 35 -0.30 1.66 5.83
N LEU A 36 0.44 0.56 5.92
CA LEU A 36 1.89 0.54 5.70
C LEU A 36 2.26 0.91 4.26
N VAL A 37 1.59 0.32 3.27
CA VAL A 37 1.84 0.62 1.85
C VAL A 37 1.51 2.09 1.54
N LEU A 38 0.39 2.61 2.06
CA LEU A 38 0.05 4.02 1.92
C LEU A 38 1.09 4.93 2.60
N GLY A 39 1.51 4.60 3.82
CA GLY A 39 2.51 5.36 4.56
C GLY A 39 3.84 5.45 3.82
N ILE A 40 4.34 4.33 3.29
CA ILE A 40 5.57 4.30 2.48
C ILE A 40 5.39 5.14 1.21
N THR A 41 4.25 5.01 0.52
CA THR A 41 3.98 5.76 -0.72
C THR A 41 3.96 7.27 -0.48
N ILE A 42 3.27 7.72 0.57
CA ILE A 42 3.22 9.14 0.95
C ILE A 42 4.61 9.61 1.41
N GLY A 43 5.33 8.80 2.19
CA GLY A 43 6.69 9.11 2.65
C GLY A 43 7.65 9.33 1.48
N VAL A 44 7.65 8.42 0.49
CA VAL A 44 8.44 8.58 -0.74
C VAL A 44 8.03 9.84 -1.50
N LEU A 45 6.73 10.12 -1.61
CA LEU A 45 6.23 11.33 -2.28
C LEU A 45 6.77 12.60 -1.63
N VAL A 46 6.76 12.67 -0.29
CA VAL A 46 7.26 13.80 0.48
C VAL A 46 8.78 13.92 0.36
N ILE A 47 9.53 12.81 0.42
CA ILE A 47 10.99 12.81 0.27
C ILE A 47 11.40 13.33 -1.11
N VAL A 48 10.75 12.86 -2.18
CA VAL A 48 11.02 13.34 -3.55
C VAL A 48 10.71 14.82 -3.70
N TRP A 49 9.62 15.29 -3.08
CA TRP A 49 9.30 16.71 -3.05
C TRP A 49 10.36 17.53 -2.29
N LEU A 50 10.75 17.08 -1.10
CA LEU A 50 11.79 17.73 -0.29
C LEU A 50 13.13 17.79 -1.01
N GLU A 51 13.54 16.71 -1.68
CA GLU A 51 14.79 16.67 -2.46
C GLU A 51 14.83 17.77 -3.52
N ARG A 52 13.70 18.01 -4.21
CA ARG A 52 13.60 19.06 -5.23
C ARG A 52 13.67 20.45 -4.65
N GLU A 53 13.00 20.67 -3.52
CA GLU A 53 13.01 21.95 -2.82
C GLU A 53 14.41 22.30 -2.31
N ILE A 54 15.08 21.33 -1.67
CA ILE A 54 16.45 21.48 -1.18
C ILE A 54 17.42 21.72 -2.35
N SER A 55 17.31 20.96 -3.44
CA SER A 55 18.16 21.13 -4.63
C SER A 55 17.97 22.50 -5.29
N ALA A 56 16.73 23.02 -5.32
CA ALA A 56 16.44 24.36 -5.82
C ALA A 56 17.04 25.45 -4.92
N GLY A 57 16.88 25.33 -3.59
CA GLY A 57 17.46 26.25 -2.61
C GLY A 57 18.99 26.31 -2.68
N LEU A 58 19.65 25.15 -2.84
CA LEU A 58 21.10 25.07 -3.02
C LEU A 58 21.58 25.75 -4.32
N GLN A 59 20.78 25.68 -5.39
CA GLN A 59 21.10 26.28 -6.69
C GLN A 59 20.67 27.74 -6.80
N GLN A 60 20.16 28.35 -5.73
CA GLN A 60 19.60 29.72 -5.73
C GLN A 60 18.54 29.90 -6.85
N ARG A 61 17.77 28.84 -7.13
CA ARG A 61 16.65 28.88 -8.06
C ARG A 61 15.36 28.57 -7.31
N ILE A 62 14.25 29.09 -7.78
CA ILE A 62 12.94 28.86 -7.18
C ILE A 62 12.52 27.40 -7.44
N GLY A 63 12.04 26.75 -6.38
CA GLY A 63 11.53 25.38 -6.40
C GLY A 63 10.20 25.25 -7.17
N PRO A 64 9.59 24.06 -7.18
CA PRO A 64 8.33 23.83 -7.89
C PRO A 64 7.16 24.61 -7.26
N GLU A 65 6.84 25.79 -7.80
CA GLU A 65 5.74 26.65 -7.30
C GLU A 65 4.42 26.52 -8.10
N TYR A 66 4.44 25.94 -9.30
CA TYR A 66 3.33 26.07 -10.26
C TYR A 66 2.29 24.95 -10.24
N ALA A 67 2.58 23.80 -9.64
CA ALA A 67 1.69 22.63 -9.72
C ALA A 67 0.63 22.54 -8.60
N GLY A 68 0.65 23.43 -7.60
CA GLY A 68 -0.27 23.43 -6.45
C GLY A 68 0.31 24.20 -5.25
N PRO A 69 -0.42 24.38 -4.14
CA PRO A 69 0.15 25.00 -2.94
C PRO A 69 1.38 24.21 -2.50
N LEU A 70 2.54 24.88 -2.50
CA LEU A 70 3.87 24.30 -2.22
C LEU A 70 4.34 23.20 -3.18
N GLY A 71 3.72 22.99 -4.35
CA GLY A 71 4.24 22.02 -5.34
C GLY A 71 4.04 20.54 -5.02
N VAL A 72 3.25 20.18 -4.00
CA VAL A 72 2.99 18.78 -3.60
C VAL A 72 2.36 17.96 -4.75
N LEU A 73 1.46 18.60 -5.51
CA LEU A 73 0.82 18.00 -6.69
C LEU A 73 1.82 17.68 -7.81
N GLN A 74 3.01 18.30 -7.82
CA GLN A 74 4.07 17.99 -8.79
C GLN A 74 4.57 16.55 -8.62
N ALA A 75 4.80 16.12 -7.37
CA ALA A 75 5.28 14.77 -7.09
C ALA A 75 4.23 13.72 -7.47
N LEU A 76 2.94 14.03 -7.25
CA LEU A 76 1.83 13.16 -7.66
C LEU A 76 1.73 13.05 -9.19
N ALA A 77 1.89 14.17 -9.89
CA ALA A 77 1.88 14.21 -11.35
C ALA A 77 3.03 13.40 -11.95
N ASP A 78 4.22 13.45 -11.34
CA ASP A 78 5.37 12.65 -11.78
C ASP A 78 5.17 11.16 -11.52
N GLY A 79 4.65 10.78 -10.36
CA GLY A 79 4.28 9.39 -10.08
C GLY A 79 3.26 8.87 -11.10
N THR A 80 2.21 9.66 -11.36
CA THR A 80 1.17 9.31 -12.34
C THR A 80 1.73 9.22 -13.76
N LYS A 81 2.61 10.14 -14.15
CA LYS A 81 3.30 10.12 -15.46
C LYS A 81 4.15 8.87 -15.65
N LEU A 82 4.80 8.38 -14.59
CA LEU A 82 5.55 7.12 -14.64
C LEU A 82 4.63 5.91 -14.80
N LEU A 83 3.44 5.91 -14.21
CA LEU A 83 2.45 4.83 -14.39
C LEU A 83 1.92 4.75 -15.82
N PHE A 84 1.79 5.89 -16.50
CA PHE A 84 1.40 5.94 -17.91
C PHE A 84 2.56 5.79 -18.88
N LYS A 85 3.81 5.73 -18.38
CA LYS A 85 4.98 5.50 -19.20
C LYS A 85 4.93 4.06 -19.72
N GLU A 86 5.12 3.90 -21.03
CA GLU A 86 5.25 2.57 -21.62
C GLU A 86 6.40 1.80 -20.97
N ASN A 87 6.14 0.56 -20.58
CA ASN A 87 7.15 -0.33 -20.02
C ASN A 87 8.07 -0.80 -21.15
N LEU A 88 9.16 -0.07 -21.40
CA LEU A 88 10.17 -0.42 -22.38
C LEU A 88 10.94 -1.66 -21.91
N LEU A 89 10.53 -2.83 -22.36
CA LEU A 89 11.25 -4.08 -22.13
C LEU A 89 12.51 -4.12 -23.00
N PRO A 90 13.67 -4.51 -22.45
CA PRO A 90 14.91 -4.55 -23.22
C PRO A 90 14.80 -5.58 -24.35
N SER A 91 14.96 -5.13 -25.60
CA SER A 91 14.95 -6.01 -26.79
C SER A 91 16.09 -7.03 -26.82
N ARG A 92 17.12 -6.86 -25.97
CA ARG A 92 18.32 -7.71 -25.87
C ARG A 92 18.57 -8.25 -24.46
N GLY A 93 17.52 -8.39 -23.64
CA GLY A 93 17.65 -8.92 -22.27
C GLY A 93 16.51 -9.87 -21.90
N ASP A 94 16.72 -10.69 -20.87
CA ASP A 94 15.70 -11.58 -20.33
C ASP A 94 14.58 -10.77 -19.67
N THR A 95 13.45 -10.66 -20.38
CA THR A 95 12.25 -9.92 -19.93
C THR A 95 11.71 -10.45 -18.60
N ARG A 96 11.84 -11.76 -18.36
CA ARG A 96 11.46 -12.40 -17.09
C ARG A 96 12.29 -11.89 -15.92
N LEU A 97 13.61 -11.80 -16.08
CA LEU A 97 14.51 -11.36 -15.02
C LEU A 97 14.29 -9.88 -14.68
N PHE A 98 14.08 -9.06 -15.71
CA PHE A 98 13.79 -7.63 -15.56
C PHE A 98 12.46 -7.37 -14.80
N SER A 99 11.43 -8.17 -15.06
CA SER A 99 10.15 -8.05 -14.36
C SER A 99 10.21 -8.55 -12.91
N ILE A 100 10.98 -9.62 -12.65
CA ILE A 100 11.03 -10.26 -11.33
C ILE A 100 11.89 -9.46 -10.34
N GLY A 101 12.91 -8.73 -10.82
CA GLY A 101 13.82 -7.96 -9.97
C GLY A 101 13.10 -7.02 -8.99
N PRO A 102 12.28 -6.07 -9.47
CA PRO A 102 11.52 -5.17 -8.60
C PRO A 102 10.53 -5.92 -7.68
N SER A 103 9.90 -6.99 -8.17
CA SER A 103 8.95 -7.77 -7.37
C SER A 103 9.60 -8.45 -6.16
N ILE A 104 10.82 -8.99 -6.33
CA ILE A 104 11.56 -9.61 -5.23
C ILE A 104 11.89 -8.57 -4.15
N ALA A 105 12.35 -7.39 -4.54
CA ALA A 105 12.69 -6.33 -3.58
C ALA A 105 11.48 -5.92 -2.73
N ILE A 106 10.32 -5.73 -3.35
CA ILE A 106 9.09 -5.38 -2.64
C ILE A 106 8.66 -6.51 -1.70
N PHE A 107 8.74 -7.76 -2.14
CA PHE A 107 8.41 -8.93 -1.32
C PHE A 107 9.26 -9.00 -0.05
N PHE A 108 10.58 -8.81 -0.17
CA PHE A 108 11.49 -8.82 0.98
C PHE A 108 11.17 -7.70 1.99
N ILE A 109 10.90 -6.49 1.51
CA ILE A 109 10.57 -5.35 2.37
C ILE A 109 9.28 -5.63 3.15
N LEU A 110 8.25 -6.10 2.46
CA LEU A 110 6.95 -6.38 3.08
C LEU A 110 7.05 -7.54 4.10
N PHE A 111 7.77 -8.61 3.76
CA PHE A 111 7.96 -9.75 4.65
C PHE A 111 8.71 -9.38 5.93
N PHE A 112 9.71 -8.51 5.84
CA PHE A 112 10.50 -8.08 6.99
C PHE A 112 9.74 -7.08 7.89
N LEU A 113 9.00 -6.14 7.31
CA LEU A 113 8.26 -5.13 8.09
C LEU A 113 6.96 -5.65 8.73
N TYR A 114 6.32 -6.65 8.14
CA TYR A 114 5.05 -7.20 8.63
C TYR A 114 5.11 -7.68 10.10
N PRO A 115 6.09 -8.51 10.52
CA PRO A 115 6.17 -8.96 11.91
C PRO A 115 6.43 -7.83 12.91
N ASP A 116 7.19 -6.79 12.55
CA ASP A 116 7.42 -5.63 13.42
C ASP A 116 6.15 -4.81 13.65
N LEU A 117 5.35 -4.61 12.60
CA LEU A 117 4.07 -3.89 12.73
C LEU A 117 3.04 -4.69 13.55
N TYR A 118 3.01 -6.01 13.38
CA TYR A 118 2.14 -6.90 14.17
C TYR A 118 2.54 -6.90 15.65
N ARG A 119 3.85 -6.92 15.94
CA ARG A 119 4.39 -6.83 17.30
C ARG A 119 4.05 -5.49 17.96
N TYR A 120 4.21 -4.37 17.24
CA TYR A 120 3.91 -3.03 17.76
C TYR A 120 2.43 -2.88 18.15
N ASN A 121 1.52 -3.36 17.30
CA ASN A 121 0.08 -3.25 17.55
C ASN A 121 -0.40 -4.14 18.72
N SER A 122 0.21 -5.32 18.92
CA SER A 122 -0.08 -6.19 20.08
C SER A 122 0.40 -5.63 21.42
N CYS A 123 1.49 -4.85 21.45
CA CYS A 123 2.00 -4.23 22.69
C CYS A 123 1.21 -2.98 23.12
N HIS A 124 0.51 -2.31 22.20
CA HIS A 124 -0.27 -1.10 22.50
C HIS A 124 -1.73 -1.42 22.91
N ASN A 125 -2.23 -2.61 22.60
CA ASN A 125 -3.62 -3.02 22.86
C ASN A 125 -3.76 -4.00 24.05
N SER A 126 -2.73 -4.09 24.90
CA SER A 126 -2.69 -4.88 26.15
C SER A 126 -2.33 -4.00 27.33
#